data_AF-A0A1D7XZL9-F1
#
_entry.id   AF-A0A1D7XZL9-F1
#
_cell.length_a   1.000
_cell.length_b   1.000
_cell.length_c   1.000
_cell.angle_alpha   90.00
_cell.angle_beta   90.00
_cell.angle_gamma   90.00
#
_symmetry.space_group_name_H-M   'P 1'
#
loop_
_entity.id
_entity.type
_entity.pdbx_description
1 polymer ?
#
loop_
_entity_poly.entity_id
_entity_poly.type
_entity_poly.pdbx_seq_one_letter_code
_entity_poly.pdbx_strand_id
1 'polypeptide(L)'
;MFKSEAASWFRIYEMFKFESFHMYGIIGTALAVGLLVVQVIKRYKIKSFYGEPITFFPKEKSIRRYLIGGIIFGLGWALAGACPGPMFTLAGAGYAPILVVIVASLLGTFLYGLLKDKLPH
;
A
#
# COMPACT_ATOMS: atom_id res chain seq x y z
N MET A 1 4.35 -14.87 -7.32
CA MET A 1 3.13 -14.50 -6.57
C MET A 1 2.22 -15.69 -6.32
N PHE A 2 1.82 -16.48 -7.34
CA PHE A 2 1.13 -17.77 -7.11
C PHE A 2 1.98 -18.82 -6.38
N LYS A 3 3.27 -18.93 -6.73
CA LYS A 3 4.23 -19.81 -6.02
C LYS A 3 4.65 -19.32 -4.62
N SER A 4 4.22 -18.10 -4.25
CA SER A 4 4.65 -17.42 -3.02
C SER A 4 3.58 -17.47 -1.93
N GLU A 5 2.39 -18.01 -2.24
CA GLU A 5 1.16 -17.96 -1.41
C GLU A 5 0.73 -16.55 -0.94
N ALA A 6 1.45 -15.49 -1.37
CA ALA A 6 1.23 -14.09 -1.01
C ALA A 6 -0.01 -13.47 -1.68
N ALA A 7 -0.75 -14.26 -2.45
CA ALA A 7 -2.03 -13.89 -3.06
C ALA A 7 -3.22 -14.63 -2.43
N SER A 8 -3.00 -15.53 -1.45
CA SER A 8 -4.11 -16.21 -0.78
C SER A 8 -4.66 -15.30 0.31
N TRP A 9 -5.97 -15.10 0.29
CA TRP A 9 -6.75 -14.47 1.35
C TRP A 9 -6.40 -15.01 2.76
N PHE A 10 -6.08 -16.31 2.83
CA PHE A 10 -5.69 -17.02 4.04
C PHE A 10 -4.40 -16.48 4.67
N ARG A 11 -3.39 -16.06 3.89
CA ARG A 11 -2.14 -15.55 4.44
C ARG A 11 -2.26 -14.17 5.08
N ILE A 12 -3.15 -13.32 4.59
CA ILE A 12 -3.44 -12.02 5.22
C ILE A 12 -4.05 -12.26 6.60
N TYR A 13 -4.98 -13.23 6.71
CA TYR A 13 -5.59 -13.62 7.98
C TYR A 13 -4.56 -14.24 8.96
N GLU A 14 -3.68 -15.13 8.49
CA GLU A 14 -2.59 -15.71 9.29
C GLU A 14 -1.55 -14.68 9.75
N MET A 15 -1.37 -13.59 8.99
CA MET A 15 -0.52 -12.48 9.41
C MET A 15 -1.11 -11.78 10.64
N PHE A 16 -2.44 -11.52 10.64
CA PHE A 16 -3.13 -10.93 11.80
C PHE A 16 -3.23 -11.88 13.01
N LYS A 17 -3.14 -13.19 12.78
CA LYS A 17 -3.16 -14.23 13.83
C LYS A 17 -1.76 -14.52 14.41
N PHE A 18 -0.71 -13.81 13.96
CA PHE A 18 0.69 -14.01 14.38
C PHE A 18 1.27 -15.42 14.12
N GLU A 19 0.67 -16.21 13.21
CA GLU A 19 1.13 -17.58 12.93
C GLU A 19 2.17 -17.65 11.79
N SER A 20 2.31 -16.59 10.96
CA SER A 20 3.16 -16.61 9.76
C SER A 20 4.41 -15.72 9.84
N PHE A 21 5.46 -16.19 10.54
CA PHE A 21 6.77 -15.51 10.59
C PHE A 21 7.37 -15.21 9.19
N HIS A 22 7.06 -16.02 8.18
CA HIS A 22 7.51 -15.82 6.80
C HIS A 22 7.02 -14.51 6.16
N MET A 23 5.76 -14.12 6.36
CA MET A 23 5.22 -12.89 5.75
C MET A 23 5.85 -11.64 6.37
N TYR A 24 6.08 -11.65 7.68
CA TYR A 24 6.82 -10.59 8.37
C TYR A 24 8.26 -10.48 7.86
N GLY A 25 8.93 -11.60 7.60
CA GLY A 25 10.25 -11.62 6.97
C GLY A 25 10.27 -11.01 5.57
N ILE A 26 9.26 -11.30 4.74
CA ILE A 26 9.15 -10.73 3.38
C ILE A 26 8.92 -9.21 3.44
N ILE A 27 8.00 -8.74 4.28
CA ILE A 27 7.72 -7.31 4.42
C ILE A 27 8.93 -6.58 5.00
N GLY A 28 9.57 -7.14 6.03
CA GLY A 28 10.74 -6.57 6.68
C GLY A 28 11.95 -6.47 5.75
N THR A 29 12.23 -7.52 4.97
CA THR A 29 13.32 -7.50 3.98
C THR A 29 13.05 -6.51 2.85
N ALA A 30 11.82 -6.45 2.34
CA ALA A 30 11.42 -5.44 1.35
C ALA A 30 11.61 -4.01 1.88
N LEU A 31 11.23 -3.75 3.13
CA LEU A 31 11.41 -2.46 3.78
C LEU A 31 12.90 -2.12 3.93
N ALA A 32 13.72 -3.06 4.44
CA ALA A 32 15.14 -2.86 4.65
C ALA A 32 15.88 -2.56 3.34
N VAL A 33 15.59 -3.33 2.28
CA VAL A 33 16.15 -3.09 0.94
C VAL A 33 15.70 -1.74 0.40
N GLY A 34 14.42 -1.39 0.51
CA GLY A 34 13.90 -0.10 0.08
C GLY A 34 14.58 1.08 0.80
N LEU A 35 14.77 0.98 2.12
CA LEU A 35 15.48 1.99 2.90
C LEU A 35 16.94 2.12 2.48
N LEU A 36 17.65 1.00 2.28
CA LEU A 36 19.04 1.02 1.82
C LEU A 36 19.16 1.68 0.44
N VAL A 37 18.31 1.31 -0.52
CA VAL A 37 18.31 1.88 -1.87
C VAL A 37 18.03 3.38 -1.83
N VAL A 38 16.99 3.82 -1.11
CA VAL A 38 16.66 5.25 -0.97
C VAL A 38 17.81 6.01 -0.30
N GLN A 39 18.46 5.42 0.71
CA GLN A 39 19.59 6.04 1.40
C GLN A 39 20.83 6.15 0.52
N VAL A 40 21.12 5.14 -0.30
CA VAL A 40 22.19 5.15 -1.30
C VAL A 40 21.92 6.23 -2.35
N ILE A 41 20.69 6.32 -2.87
CA ILE A 41 20.30 7.37 -3.84
C ILE A 41 20.51 8.76 -3.25
N LYS A 42 20.08 8.99 -2.00
CA LYS A 42 20.26 10.27 -1.30
C LYS A 42 21.74 10.59 -1.05
N ARG A 43 22.55 9.61 -0.66
CA ARG A 43 23.98 9.81 -0.32
C ARG A 43 24.84 10.05 -1.56
N TYR A 44 24.60 9.32 -2.65
CA TYR A 44 25.38 9.43 -3.88
C TYR A 44 24.77 10.42 -4.90
N LYS A 45 23.65 11.09 -4.56
CA LYS A 45 22.90 11.99 -5.45
C LYS A 45 22.73 11.39 -6.85
N ILE A 46 22.31 10.11 -6.88
CA ILE A 46 22.20 9.35 -8.13
C ILE A 46 21.19 10.09 -9.01
N LYS A 47 21.64 10.41 -10.24
CA LYS A 47 20.80 11.02 -11.26
C LYS A 47 19.90 9.95 -11.86
N SER A 48 18.67 10.32 -12.16
CA SER A 48 17.76 9.53 -12.98
C SER A 48 18.42 9.20 -14.32
N PHE A 49 17.88 8.21 -15.03
CA PHE A 49 18.33 7.84 -16.38
C PHE A 49 18.32 9.04 -17.35
N TYR A 50 17.48 10.05 -17.07
CA TYR A 50 17.36 11.31 -17.81
C TYR A 50 18.29 12.44 -17.30
N GLY A 51 19.20 12.18 -16.36
CA GLY A 51 20.15 13.17 -15.83
C GLY A 51 19.62 14.08 -14.72
N GLU A 52 18.34 13.99 -14.37
CA GLU A 52 17.72 14.78 -13.30
C GLU A 52 18.02 14.20 -11.91
N PRO A 53 18.28 15.04 -10.88
CA PRO A 53 18.46 14.55 -9.52
C PRO A 53 17.15 13.97 -8.96
N ILE A 54 17.22 12.80 -8.31
CA ILE A 54 16.06 12.21 -7.63
C ILE A 54 15.75 13.03 -6.37
N THR A 55 14.83 13.98 -6.48
CA THR A 55 14.35 14.80 -5.35
C THR A 55 13.17 14.12 -4.66
N PHE A 56 13.34 13.77 -3.39
CA PHE A 56 12.25 13.26 -2.56
C PHE A 56 11.46 14.43 -1.98
N PHE A 57 10.24 14.65 -2.44
CA PHE A 57 9.35 15.67 -1.88
C PHE A 57 8.84 15.21 -0.50
N PRO A 58 9.09 15.99 0.58
CA PRO A 58 8.58 15.65 1.89
C PRO A 58 7.05 15.74 1.88
N LYS A 59 6.42 14.74 2.50
CA LYS A 59 4.96 14.73 2.69
C LYS A 59 4.57 15.91 3.59
N GLU A 60 3.45 16.58 3.28
CA GLU A 60 2.90 17.64 4.14
C GLU A 60 2.69 17.13 5.57
N LYS A 61 3.17 17.88 6.57
CA LYS A 61 3.02 17.48 7.97
C LYS A 61 1.62 17.81 8.49
N SER A 62 0.64 16.95 8.23
CA SER A 62 -0.69 17.04 8.85
C SER A 62 -1.05 15.77 9.61
N ILE A 63 -1.02 15.86 10.95
CA ILE A 63 -1.30 14.73 11.83
C ILE A 63 -2.78 14.30 11.73
N ARG A 64 -3.71 15.27 11.73
CA ARG A 64 -5.15 14.98 11.71
C ARG A 64 -5.57 14.28 10.42
N ARG A 65 -5.08 14.76 9.28
CA ARG A 65 -5.38 14.17 7.96
C ARG A 65 -4.92 12.71 7.88
N TYR A 66 -3.72 12.41 8.37
CA TYR A 66 -3.18 11.04 8.32
C TYR A 66 -3.76 10.12 9.36
N LEU A 67 -4.13 10.62 10.54
CA LEU A 67 -4.75 9.79 11.56
C LEU A 67 -6.16 9.35 11.12
N ILE A 68 -6.99 10.31 10.69
CA ILE A 68 -8.37 10.01 10.22
C ILE A 68 -8.33 9.15 8.96
N GLY A 69 -7.53 9.53 7.96
CA GLY A 69 -7.40 8.77 6.72
C GLY A 69 -6.82 7.37 6.95
N GLY A 70 -5.84 7.24 7.83
CA GLY A 70 -5.22 5.96 8.18
C GLY A 70 -6.18 5.01 8.89
N ILE A 71 -7.01 5.52 9.82
CA ILE A 71 -8.03 4.71 10.51
C ILE A 71 -9.09 4.23 9.51
N ILE A 72 -9.63 5.12 8.68
CA ILE A 72 -10.66 4.77 7.68
C ILE A 72 -10.11 3.74 6.69
N PHE A 73 -8.88 3.95 6.21
CA PHE A 73 -8.22 3.02 5.28
C PHE A 73 -7.95 1.66 5.93
N GLY A 74 -7.46 1.65 7.17
CA GLY A 74 -7.20 0.42 7.93
C GLY A 74 -8.48 -0.38 8.21
N LEU A 75 -9.56 0.29 8.62
CA LEU A 75 -10.88 -0.33 8.79
C LEU A 75 -11.40 -0.90 7.47
N GLY A 76 -11.24 -0.17 6.37
CA GLY A 76 -11.59 -0.65 5.04
C GLY A 76 -10.84 -1.92 4.64
N TRP A 77 -9.53 -2.01 4.91
CA TRP A 77 -8.76 -3.25 4.72
C TRP A 77 -9.22 -4.39 5.60
N ALA A 78 -9.52 -4.12 6.87
CA ALA A 78 -9.99 -5.15 7.79
C ALA A 78 -11.34 -5.74 7.34
N LEU A 79 -12.24 -4.89 6.85
CA LEU A 79 -13.55 -5.31 6.31
C LEU A 79 -13.44 -6.01 4.96
N ALA A 80 -12.60 -5.49 4.06
CA ALA A 80 -12.43 -6.03 2.72
C ALA A 80 -11.48 -7.24 2.68
N GLY A 81 -10.77 -7.54 3.77
CA GLY A 81 -9.79 -8.63 3.95
C GLY A 81 -8.68 -8.72 2.90
N ALA A 82 -8.49 -7.66 2.12
CA ALA A 82 -7.49 -7.57 1.07
C ALA A 82 -6.81 -6.20 1.11
N CYS A 83 -5.52 -6.18 0.80
CA CYS A 83 -4.76 -4.96 0.57
C CYS A 83 -4.63 -4.68 -0.94
N PRO A 84 -4.28 -3.47 -1.39
CA PRO A 84 -4.32 -3.12 -2.80
C PRO A 84 -3.36 -3.99 -3.63
N GLY A 85 -2.26 -4.48 -3.06
CA GLY A 85 -1.39 -5.45 -3.74
C GLY A 85 -2.15 -6.74 -4.10
N PRO A 86 -2.64 -7.51 -3.10
CA PRO A 86 -3.49 -8.66 -3.29
C PRO A 86 -4.78 -8.42 -4.06
N MET A 87 -5.39 -7.24 -3.99
CA MET A 87 -6.60 -6.93 -4.77
C MET A 87 -6.36 -7.12 -6.27
N PHE A 88 -5.25 -6.58 -6.80
CA PHE A 88 -4.93 -6.71 -8.23
C PHE A 88 -4.47 -8.13 -8.60
N THR A 89 -3.79 -8.84 -7.70
CA THR A 89 -3.37 -10.23 -7.98
C THR A 89 -4.55 -11.19 -7.94
N LEU A 90 -5.50 -11.00 -7.02
CA LEU A 90 -6.76 -11.75 -6.95
C LEU A 90 -7.65 -11.48 -8.16
N ALA A 91 -7.68 -10.24 -8.66
CA ALA A 91 -8.36 -9.90 -9.90
C ALA A 91 -7.75 -10.65 -11.09
N GLY A 92 -6.41 -10.67 -11.19
CA GLY A 92 -5.69 -11.45 -12.21
C GLY A 92 -5.84 -12.98 -12.05
N ALA A 93 -6.18 -13.45 -10.85
CA ALA A 93 -6.46 -14.85 -10.56
C ALA A 93 -7.91 -15.28 -10.90
N GLY A 94 -8.77 -14.36 -11.36
CA GLY A 94 -10.14 -14.65 -11.77
C GLY A 94 -11.19 -14.60 -10.65
N TYR A 95 -10.87 -14.03 -9.49
CA TYR A 95 -11.86 -13.85 -8.42
C TYR A 95 -12.79 -12.67 -8.73
N ALA A 96 -13.96 -12.94 -9.30
CA ALA A 96 -14.94 -11.89 -9.67
C ALA A 96 -15.36 -10.93 -8.52
N PRO A 97 -15.51 -11.36 -7.25
CA PRO A 97 -15.92 -10.46 -6.17
C PRO A 97 -14.93 -9.34 -5.86
N ILE A 98 -13.63 -9.54 -6.12
CA ILE A 98 -12.61 -8.52 -5.84
C ILE A 98 -12.72 -7.31 -6.77
N LEU A 99 -13.31 -7.49 -7.96
CA LEU A 99 -13.55 -6.40 -8.91
C LEU A 99 -14.52 -5.37 -8.31
N VAL A 100 -15.52 -5.81 -7.56
CA VAL A 100 -16.44 -4.92 -6.85
C VAL A 100 -15.70 -4.08 -5.80
N VAL A 101 -14.79 -4.70 -5.05
CA VAL A 101 -13.96 -4.01 -4.05
C VAL A 101 -13.04 -3.00 -4.71
N ILE A 102 -12.43 -3.34 -5.86
CA ILE A 102 -11.57 -2.43 -6.62
C ILE A 102 -12.37 -1.23 -7.11
N VAL A 103 -13.53 -1.45 -7.74
CA VAL A 103 -14.40 -0.37 -8.24
C VAL A 103 -14.88 0.52 -7.09
N ALA A 104 -15.31 -0.07 -5.97
CA ALA A 104 -15.71 0.68 -4.78
C ALA A 104 -14.55 1.50 -4.19
N SER A 105 -13.33 0.94 -4.15
CA SER A 105 -12.13 1.64 -3.68
C SER A 105 -11.78 2.82 -4.57
N LEU A 106 -11.86 2.65 -5.90
CA LEU A 106 -11.64 3.70 -6.89
C LEU A 106 -12.68 4.82 -6.76
N LEU A 107 -13.95 4.47 -6.64
CA LEU A 107 -15.03 5.45 -6.42
C LEU A 107 -14.82 6.22 -5.11
N GLY A 108 -14.45 5.54 -4.03
CA GLY A 108 -14.13 6.17 -2.75
C GLY A 108 -12.94 7.13 -2.84
N THR A 109 -11.88 6.76 -3.57
CA THR A 109 -10.73 7.66 -3.78
C THR A 109 -11.07 8.85 -4.67
N PHE A 110 -11.91 8.65 -5.68
CA PHE A 110 -12.39 9.72 -6.56
C PHE A 110 -13.26 10.73 -5.80
N LEU A 111 -14.22 10.23 -5.01
CA LEU A 111 -15.05 11.04 -4.12
C LEU A 111 -14.20 11.82 -3.11
N TYR A 112 -13.21 11.16 -2.49
CA TYR A 112 -12.28 11.84 -1.60
C TYR A 112 -11.48 12.93 -2.32
N GLY A 113 -11.04 12.69 -3.55
CA GLY A 113 -10.36 13.68 -4.38
C GLY A 113 -11.20 14.93 -4.64
N LEU A 114 -12.49 14.76 -4.92
CA LEU A 114 -13.44 15.87 -5.12
C LEU A 114 -13.77 16.61 -3.81
N LEU A 115 -13.89 15.89 -2.70
CA LEU A 115 -14.23 16.48 -1.40
C LEU A 115 -13.02 17.06 -0.67
N LYS A 116 -11.80 16.71 -1.09
CA LYS A 116 -10.55 17.14 -0.46
C LYS A 116 -10.51 18.66 -0.28
N ASP A 117 -10.88 19.42 -1.31
CA ASP A 117 -10.82 20.89 -1.29
C ASP A 117 -11.84 21.53 -0.35
N LYS A 118 -12.90 20.80 0.04
CA LYS A 118 -13.94 21.26 0.97
C LYS A 118 -13.75 20.76 2.42
N LEU A 119 -12.90 19.78 2.64
CA LEU A 119 -12.63 19.27 3.98
C LEU A 119 -11.73 20.26 4.74
N PRO A 120 -12.00 20.62 6.00
CA PRO A 120 -11.11 21.47 6.78
C PRO A 120 -9.82 20.69 7.02
N HIS A 121 -8.77 21.03 6.29
CA HIS A 121 -7.54 20.25 6.24
C HIS A 121 -6.38 20.94 6.95
#